data_AF-A0A9E2QKW0-F1
#
_entry.id   AF-A0A9E2QKW0-F1
#
_cell.length_a   1.000
_cell.length_b   1.000
_cell.length_c   1.000
_cell.angle_alpha   90.00
_cell.angle_beta   90.00
_cell.angle_gamma   90.00
#
_symmetry.space_group_name_H-M   'P 1'
#
loop_
_entity.id
_entity.type
_entity.pdbx_description
1 polymer ?
#
loop_
_entity_poly.entity_id
_entity_poly.type
_entity_poly.pdbx_seq_one_letter_code
_entity_poly.pdbx_strand_id
1 'polypeptide(L)'
;MPIKKSAMKELRKSKKRALRNKQVLDNIKTLIKKSRKEIEAKGEKTGDLVKQTIKTLDKAAQHKVIKRNTAARKKSRLMKLFNANIHKSER
;
A
#
# COMPACT_ATOMS: atom_id res chain seq x y z
N MET A 1 -14.46 12.25 27.29
CA MET A 1 -14.61 13.36 26.31
C MET A 1 -13.54 14.41 26.61
N PRO A 2 -12.91 15.06 25.61
CA PRO A 2 -11.82 15.99 25.89
C PRO A 2 -12.34 17.25 26.60
N ILE A 3 -11.68 17.62 27.71
CA ILE A 3 -12.10 18.76 28.55
C ILE A 3 -11.57 20.09 27.97
N LYS A 4 -10.35 20.10 27.42
CA LYS A 4 -9.72 21.31 26.85
C LYS A 4 -10.24 21.59 25.43
N LYS A 5 -10.47 22.88 25.10
CA LYS A 5 -10.90 23.33 23.74
C LYS A 5 -9.95 22.85 22.64
N SER A 6 -8.64 22.87 22.88
CA SER A 6 -7.62 22.36 21.96
C SER A 6 -7.75 20.85 21.69
N ALA A 7 -8.05 20.07 22.73
CA ALA A 7 -8.21 18.63 22.63
C ALA A 7 -9.49 18.23 21.87
N MET A 8 -10.60 18.98 22.04
CA MET A 8 -11.81 18.78 21.22
C MET A 8 -11.54 19.05 19.73
N LYS A 9 -10.76 20.10 19.41
CA LYS A 9 -10.34 20.40 18.03
C LYS A 9 -9.48 19.27 17.46
N GLU A 10 -8.55 18.72 18.24
CA GLU A 10 -7.69 17.63 17.78
C GLU A 10 -8.47 16.32 17.58
N LEU A 11 -9.46 16.02 18.44
CA LEU A 11 -10.34 14.87 18.26
C LEU A 11 -11.08 14.92 16.92
N ARG A 12 -11.64 16.08 16.56
CA ARG A 12 -12.33 16.28 15.27
C ARG A 12 -11.38 16.11 14.08
N LYS A 13 -10.16 16.65 14.15
CA LYS A 13 -9.13 16.46 13.11
C LYS A 13 -8.71 15.00 12.99
N SER A 14 -8.52 14.32 14.12
CA SER A 14 -8.13 12.91 14.18
C SER A 14 -9.15 12.02 13.48
N LYS A 15 -10.46 12.20 13.76
CA LYS A 15 -11.54 11.47 13.06
C LYS A 15 -11.47 11.63 11.54
N LYS A 16 -11.29 12.86 11.04
CA LYS A 16 -11.17 13.14 9.59
C LYS A 16 -9.91 12.50 8.99
N ARG A 17 -8.78 12.51 9.71
CA ARG A 17 -7.54 11.84 9.27
C ARG A 17 -7.70 10.32 9.25
N ALA A 18 -8.34 9.74 10.27
CA ALA A 18 -8.57 8.30 10.37
C ALA A 18 -9.39 7.76 9.19
N LEU A 19 -10.47 8.44 8.79
CA LEU A 19 -11.29 8.04 7.65
C LEU A 19 -10.48 8.04 6.33
N ARG A 20 -9.71 9.09 6.06
CA ARG A 20 -8.84 9.16 4.87
C ARG A 20 -7.77 8.07 4.88
N ASN A 21 -7.12 7.85 6.03
CA ASN A 21 -6.09 6.83 6.16
C ASN A 21 -6.66 5.43 5.96
N LYS A 22 -7.88 5.16 6.45
CA LYS A 22 -8.58 3.90 6.24
C LYS A 22 -8.77 3.61 4.75
N GLN A 23 -9.28 4.57 3.98
CA GLN A 23 -9.46 4.43 2.52
C GLN A 23 -8.13 4.12 1.80
N VAL A 24 -7.05 4.82 2.17
CA VAL A 24 -5.72 4.58 1.58
C VAL A 24 -5.21 3.17 1.92
N LEU A 25 -5.38 2.73 3.17
CA LEU A 25 -4.96 1.40 3.61
C LEU A 25 -5.75 0.28 2.90
N ASP A 26 -7.06 0.46 2.75
CA ASP A 26 -7.93 -0.49 2.07
C ASP A 26 -7.58 -0.60 0.58
N ASN A 27 -7.31 0.53 -0.07
CA ASN A 27 -6.85 0.55 -1.45
C ASN A 27 -5.51 -0.19 -1.62
N ILE A 28 -4.52 0.09 -0.77
CA ILE A 28 -3.22 -0.60 -0.79
C ILE A 28 -3.39 -2.10 -0.59
N LYS A 29 -4.23 -2.52 0.37
CA LYS A 29 -4.50 -3.95 0.62
C LYS A 29 -5.09 -4.63 -0.62
N THR A 30 -6.02 -3.95 -1.28
CA THR A 30 -6.68 -4.42 -2.49
C THR A 30 -5.70 -4.54 -3.65
N LEU A 31 -4.91 -3.50 -3.91
CA LEU A 31 -3.89 -3.48 -4.95
C LEU A 31 -2.84 -4.58 -4.75
N ILE A 32 -2.34 -4.77 -3.53
CA ILE A 32 -1.40 -5.86 -3.23
C ILE A 32 -2.02 -7.23 -3.51
N LYS A 33 -3.30 -7.44 -3.14
CA LYS A 33 -3.98 -8.71 -3.40
C LYS A 33 -4.16 -8.95 -4.90
N LYS A 34 -4.55 -7.93 -5.66
CA LYS A 34 -4.67 -8.00 -7.12
C LYS A 34 -3.32 -8.29 -7.77
N SER A 35 -2.26 -7.56 -7.42
CA SER A 35 -0.92 -7.79 -7.96
C SER A 35 -0.44 -9.21 -7.70
N ARG A 36 -0.65 -9.77 -6.50
CA ARG A 36 -0.26 -11.16 -6.21
C ARG A 36 -0.99 -12.17 -7.10
N LYS A 37 -2.30 -12.00 -7.27
CA LYS A 37 -3.10 -12.89 -8.13
C LYS A 37 -2.66 -12.83 -9.59
N GLU A 38 -2.39 -11.63 -10.12
CA GLU A 38 -1.93 -11.49 -11.51
C GLU A 38 -0.52 -12.07 -11.71
N ILE A 39 0.38 -11.91 -10.73
CA ILE A 39 1.71 -12.53 -10.76
C ILE A 39 1.60 -14.06 -10.84
N GLU A 40 0.69 -14.67 -10.08
CA GLU A 40 0.43 -16.12 -10.14
C GLU A 40 -0.21 -16.55 -11.48
N ALA A 41 -1.12 -15.73 -12.01
CA ALA A 41 -1.81 -16.00 -13.27
C ALA A 41 -0.96 -15.71 -14.53
N LYS A 42 0.27 -15.20 -14.39
CA LYS A 42 1.17 -14.80 -15.50
C LYS A 42 0.52 -13.88 -16.54
N GLY A 43 -0.37 -12.99 -16.10
CA GLY A 43 -1.08 -12.09 -17.02
C GLY A 43 -0.15 -11.01 -17.61
N GLU A 44 -0.37 -10.61 -18.86
CA GLU A 44 0.42 -9.57 -19.54
C GLU A 44 0.40 -8.21 -18.79
N LYS A 45 -0.67 -7.93 -18.04
CA LYS A 45 -0.87 -6.68 -17.28
C LYS A 45 -0.12 -6.62 -15.94
N THR A 46 0.55 -7.70 -15.56
CA THR A 46 1.20 -7.83 -14.24
C THR A 46 2.22 -6.72 -13.98
N GLY A 47 3.01 -6.35 -14.99
CA GLY A 47 4.06 -5.33 -14.85
C GLY A 47 3.51 -3.95 -14.48
N ASP A 48 2.43 -3.54 -15.13
CA ASP A 48 1.82 -2.23 -14.87
C ASP A 48 1.10 -2.18 -13.53
N LEU A 49 0.42 -3.26 -13.15
CA LEU A 49 -0.22 -3.34 -11.85
C LEU A 49 0.81 -3.32 -10.70
N VAL A 50 1.96 -3.99 -10.86
CA VAL A 50 3.05 -3.94 -9.89
C VAL A 50 3.63 -2.52 -9.78
N LYS A 51 3.86 -1.83 -10.91
CA LYS A 51 4.32 -0.43 -10.91
C LYS A 51 3.33 0.48 -10.19
N GLN A 52 2.02 0.33 -10.45
CA GLN A 52 0.97 1.10 -9.77
C GLN A 52 0.94 0.83 -8.26
N THR A 53 1.03 -0.43 -7.85
CA THR A 53 1.09 -0.82 -6.44
C THR A 53 2.30 -0.21 -5.72
N ILE A 54 3.46 -0.16 -6.38
CA ILE A 54 4.66 0.48 -5.81
C ILE A 54 4.48 1.98 -5.68
N LYS A 55 3.97 2.65 -6.73
CA LYS A 55 3.71 4.10 -6.70
C LYS A 55 2.75 4.48 -5.56
N THR A 56 1.70 3.69 -5.35
CA THR A 56 0.73 3.93 -4.26
C THR A 56 1.33 3.69 -2.87
N LEU A 57 2.16 2.66 -2.70
CA LEU A 57 2.92 2.40 -1.47
C LEU A 57 3.86 3.57 -1.11
N ASP A 58 4.62 4.05 -2.09
CA ASP A 58 5.59 5.12 -1.87
C ASP A 58 4.88 6.45 -1.54
N LYS A 59 3.77 6.77 -2.22
CA LYS A 59 2.91 7.92 -1.87
C LYS A 59 2.32 7.83 -0.46
N ALA A 60 1.86 6.64 -0.04
CA ALA A 60 1.34 6.45 1.30
C ALA A 60 2.40 6.60 2.39
N ALA A 61 3.66 6.26 2.08
CA ALA A 61 4.80 6.50 2.96
C ALA A 61 5.13 8.01 3.06
N GLN A 62 5.09 8.73 1.94
CA GLN A 62 5.31 10.18 1.89
C GLN A 62 4.27 10.94 2.74
N HIS A 63 3.00 10.56 2.66
CA HIS A 63 1.93 11.13 3.47
C HIS A 63 1.89 10.62 4.92
N LYS A 64 2.90 9.85 5.36
CA LYS A 64 3.00 9.27 6.71
C LYS A 64 1.80 8.40 7.12
N VAL A 65 1.06 7.87 6.14
CA VAL A 65 -0.03 6.90 6.38
C VAL A 65 0.56 5.56 6.80
N ILE A 66 1.68 5.17 6.19
CA ILE A 66 2.48 4.00 6.57
C ILE A 66 3.92 4.41 6.89
N LYS A 67 4.58 3.68 7.79
CA LYS A 67 6.01 3.88 8.07
C LYS A 67 6.84 3.54 6.83
N ARG A 68 7.94 4.28 6.62
CA ARG A 68 8.89 4.08 5.50
C ARG A 68 9.34 2.62 5.38
N ASN A 69 9.70 2.00 6.50
CA ASN A 69 10.14 0.61 6.54
C ASN A 69 9.01 -0.38 6.19
N THR A 70 7.77 -0.07 6.52
CA THR A 70 6.61 -0.89 6.13
C THR A 70 6.40 -0.84 4.61
N ALA A 71 6.56 0.34 4.00
CA ALA A 71 6.50 0.48 2.55
C ALA A 71 7.64 -0.30 1.87
N ALA A 72 8.89 -0.11 2.33
CA ALA A 72 10.06 -0.80 1.80
C ALA A 72 9.94 -2.34 1.90
N ARG A 73 9.49 -2.87 3.05
CA ARG A 73 9.26 -4.32 3.21
C ARG A 73 8.21 -4.85 2.23
N LYS A 74 7.09 -4.12 2.05
CA LYS A 74 6.02 -4.54 1.13
C LYS A 74 6.49 -4.50 -0.33
N LYS A 75 7.22 -3.45 -0.72
CA LYS A 75 7.84 -3.30 -2.04
C LYS A 75 8.82 -4.43 -2.34
N SER A 76 9.74 -4.71 -1.41
CA SER A 76 10.73 -5.80 -1.54
C SER A 76 10.06 -7.16 -1.68
N ARG A 77 9.06 -7.48 -0.84
CA ARG A 77 8.32 -8.75 -0.93
C ARG A 77 7.57 -8.92 -2.25
N LEU A 78 6.95 -7.85 -2.77
CA LEU A 78 6.25 -7.90 -4.05
C LEU A 78 7.22 -8.14 -5.22
N MET A 79 8.33 -7.41 -5.23
CA MET A 79 9.35 -7.54 -6.28
C MET A 79 10.05 -8.90 -6.27
N LYS A 80 10.36 -9.44 -5.09
CA LYS A 80 10.89 -10.81 -4.98
C LYS A 80 9.97 -11.85 -5.62
N LEU A 81 8.66 -11.73 -5.38
CA LEU A 81 7.67 -12.65 -5.96
C LEU A 81 7.59 -12.51 -7.48
N PHE A 82 7.60 -11.27 -7.98
CA PHE A 82 7.58 -10.99 -9.42
C PHE A 82 8.81 -11.57 -10.12
N ASN A 83 10.01 -11.29 -9.62
CA ASN A 83 11.26 -11.79 -10.21
C ASN A 83 11.37 -13.32 -10.15
N ALA A 84 10.94 -13.94 -9.04
CA ALA A 84 10.95 -15.40 -8.92
C ALA A 84 10.06 -16.08 -9.97
N ASN A 85 8.94 -15.45 -10.36
CA ASN A 85 8.08 -15.98 -11.41
C ASN A 85 8.66 -15.78 -12.81
N ILE A 86 9.33 -14.65 -13.08
CA ILE A 86 10.04 -14.40 -14.35
C ILE A 86 11.11 -15.48 -14.59
N HIS A 87 11.96 -15.73 -13.60
CA HIS A 87 13.02 -16.74 -13.76
C HIS A 87 12.50 -18.19 -13.83
N LYS A 88 11.25 -18.44 -13.40
CA LYS A 88 10.59 -19.73 -13.54
C LYS A 88 9.95 -19.92 -14.92
N SER A 89 9.74 -18.87 -15.71
CA SER A 89 9.34 -19.00 -17.11
C SER A 89 10.52 -19.18 -18.08
N GLU A 90 11.73 -18.84 -17.65
CA GLU A 90 12.96 -18.91 -18.46
C GLU A 90 13.74 -20.23 -18.29
N ARG A 91 13.33 -21.08 -17.36
CA ARG A 91 13.85 -22.45 -17.14
C ARG A 91 12.78 -23.46 -17.49
#